data_AF-A0AAX0MA41-F1
#
_entry.id   AF-A0AAX0MA41-F1
#
_cell.length_a   1.000
_cell.length_b   1.000
_cell.length_c   1.000
_cell.angle_alpha   90.00
_cell.angle_beta   90.00
_cell.angle_gamma   90.00
#
_symmetry.space_group_name_H-M   'P 1'
#
loop_
_entity.id
_entity.type
_entity.pdbx_description
1 polymer ?
#
loop_
_entity_poly.entity_id
_entity_poly.type
_entity_poly.pdbx_seq_one_letter_code
_entity_poly.pdbx_strand_id
1 'polypeptide(L)'
;MTNRTFLTVHGVIYTVFAFALFFVPTMMWPMYGVQINNQYALFLSQHTSIFLGGIAAVSLMLRDVESGKTAKQLFKALLITNGLGAVITTYAGITGVFVGFGWSDPIFFVSLSLLTYKQLRVQ
;
A
#
# COMPACT_ATOMS: atom_id res chain seq x y z
N MET A 1 13.68 -14.15 0.23
CA MET A 1 12.71 -14.73 -0.71
C MET A 1 13.12 -14.34 -2.13
N THR A 2 12.67 -15.06 -3.16
CA THR A 2 12.92 -14.64 -4.55
C THR A 2 12.16 -13.35 -4.86
N ASN A 3 12.66 -12.55 -5.80
CA ASN A 3 11.97 -11.34 -6.26
C ASN A 3 10.56 -11.65 -6.75
N ARG A 4 10.40 -12.76 -7.48
CA ARG A 4 9.10 -13.27 -7.92
C ARG A 4 8.13 -13.43 -6.78
N THR A 5 8.54 -14.11 -5.70
CA THR A 5 7.66 -14.35 -4.56
C THR A 5 7.27 -13.04 -3.89
N PHE A 6 8.26 -12.19 -3.58
CA PHE A 6 8.01 -10.91 -2.92
C PHE A 6 7.04 -10.03 -3.72
N LEU A 7 7.37 -9.80 -4.99
CA LEU A 7 6.64 -8.86 -5.85
C LEU A 7 5.27 -9.41 -6.26
N THR A 8 5.11 -10.73 -6.32
CA THR A 8 3.78 -11.34 -6.49
C THR A 8 2.89 -11.10 -5.27
N VAL A 9 3.38 -11.40 -4.06
CA VAL A 9 2.63 -11.15 -2.83
C VAL A 9 2.30 -9.68 -2.67
N HIS A 10 3.30 -8.81 -2.86
CA HIS A 10 3.14 -7.36 -2.82
C HIS A 10 2.10 -6.91 -3.84
N GLY A 11 2.23 -7.33 -5.10
CA GLY A 11 1.30 -7.01 -6.17
C GLY A 11 -0.14 -7.42 -5.85
N VAL A 12 -0.35 -8.65 -5.40
CA VAL A 12 -1.69 -9.16 -5.02
C VAL A 12 -2.30 -8.35 -3.89
N ILE A 13 -1.54 -8.03 -2.85
CA ILE A 13 -2.03 -7.20 -1.73
C ILE A 13 -2.52 -5.84 -2.25
N TYR A 14 -1.72 -5.16 -3.06
CA TYR A 14 -2.10 -3.87 -3.64
C TYR A 14 -3.27 -3.98 -4.63
N THR A 15 -3.38 -5.08 -5.38
CA THR A 15 -4.58 -5.34 -6.20
C THR A 15 -5.82 -5.46 -5.34
N VAL A 16 -5.78 -6.24 -4.25
CA VAL A 16 -6.93 -6.42 -3.36
C VAL A 16 -7.36 -5.07 -2.77
N PHE A 17 -6.43 -4.25 -2.28
CA PHE A 17 -6.78 -2.92 -1.76
C PHE A 17 -7.31 -1.97 -2.85
N ALA A 18 -6.73 -1.99 -4.05
CA ALA A 18 -7.24 -1.19 -5.17
C ALA A 18 -8.69 -1.54 -5.50
N PHE A 19 -9.02 -2.83 -5.55
CA PHE A 19 -10.39 -3.28 -5.80
C PHE A 19 -11.32 -2.94 -4.62
N ALA A 20 -10.88 -3.13 -3.38
CA ALA A 20 -11.67 -2.82 -2.20
C ALA A 20 -12.04 -1.33 -2.14
N LEU A 21 -11.07 -0.42 -2.36
CA LEU A 21 -11.32 1.02 -2.36
C LEU A 21 -12.12 1.52 -3.56
N PHE A 22 -12.11 0.78 -4.67
CA PHE A 22 -12.94 1.09 -5.82
C PHE A 22 -14.41 0.65 -5.64
N PHE A 23 -14.63 -0.60 -5.21
CA PHE A 23 -15.97 -1.21 -5.20
C PHE A 23 -16.71 -1.06 -3.86
N VAL A 24 -16.00 -1.09 -2.73
CA VAL A 24 -16.62 -1.12 -1.39
C VAL A 24 -16.04 -0.10 -0.39
N PRO A 25 -15.73 1.16 -0.81
CA PRO A 25 -15.13 2.13 0.09
C PRO A 25 -16.05 2.54 1.24
N THR A 26 -17.37 2.52 1.03
CA THR A 26 -18.39 2.84 2.05
C THR A 26 -18.47 1.80 3.17
N MET A 27 -17.94 0.59 2.96
CA MET A 27 -17.81 -0.44 3.99
C MET A 27 -16.43 -0.39 4.64
N MET A 28 -15.38 -0.19 3.85
CA MET A 28 -13.99 -0.18 4.31
C MET A 28 -13.67 0.98 5.26
N TRP A 29 -13.91 2.23 4.85
CA TRP A 29 -13.50 3.40 5.63
C TRP A 29 -14.14 3.51 7.01
N PRO A 30 -15.44 3.17 7.21
CA PRO A 30 -16.03 3.18 8.54
C PRO A 30 -15.34 2.24 9.52
N MET A 31 -14.76 1.13 9.06
CA MET A 31 -13.96 0.25 9.94
C MET A 31 -12.72 0.96 10.49
N TYR A 32 -12.18 1.92 9.74
CA TYR A 32 -10.99 2.71 10.10
C TYR A 32 -11.36 3.96 10.92
N GLY A 33 -12.65 4.19 11.18
CA GLY A 33 -13.15 5.39 11.87
C GLY A 33 -13.49 6.56 10.94
N VAL A 34 -13.42 6.38 9.62
CA VAL A 34 -13.65 7.43 8.63
C VAL A 34 -15.02 7.26 7.97
N GLN A 35 -15.76 8.36 7.83
CA GLN A 35 -17.07 8.36 7.17
C GLN A 35 -16.98 8.91 5.75
N ILE A 36 -17.71 8.28 4.81
CA ILE A 36 -17.93 8.83 3.47
C ILE A 36 -19.24 9.62 3.47
N ASN A 37 -19.13 10.94 3.61
CA ASN A 37 -20.29 11.80 3.81
C ASN A 37 -20.91 12.36 2.53
N ASN A 38 -20.23 12.25 1.39
CA ASN A 38 -20.73 12.76 0.11
C ASN A 38 -20.07 12.06 -1.08
N GLN A 39 -20.58 12.37 -2.28
CA GLN A 39 -20.09 11.81 -3.55
C GLN A 39 -18.62 12.15 -3.86
N TYR A 40 -18.10 13.29 -3.37
CA TYR A 40 -16.72 13.69 -3.61
C TYR A 40 -15.75 12.87 -2.76
N ALA A 41 -16.08 12.62 -1.49
CA ALA A 41 -15.33 11.73 -0.63
C ALA A 41 -15.35 10.28 -1.15
N LEU A 42 -16.51 9.84 -1.68
CA LEU A 42 -16.63 8.54 -2.33
C LEU A 42 -15.70 8.45 -3.54
N PHE A 43 -15.81 9.41 -4.46
CA PHE A 43 -14.98 9.44 -5.65
C PHE A 43 -13.50 9.55 -5.31
N LEU A 44 -13.11 10.36 -4.32
CA LEU A 44 -11.71 10.51 -3.92
C LEU A 44 -11.16 9.20 -3.35
N SER A 45 -11.95 8.45 -2.58
CA SER A 45 -11.58 7.09 -2.17
C SER A 45 -11.38 6.19 -3.39
N GLN A 46 -12.34 6.13 -4.31
CA GLN A 46 -12.24 5.29 -5.51
C GLN A 46 -11.06 5.72 -6.40
N HIS A 47 -10.76 7.01 -6.46
CA HIS A 47 -9.65 7.57 -7.21
C HIS A 47 -8.29 7.09 -6.66
N THR A 48 -8.16 6.86 -5.34
CA THR A 48 -6.91 6.32 -4.76
C THR A 48 -6.54 4.93 -5.29
N SER A 49 -7.53 4.17 -5.77
CA SER A 49 -7.35 2.86 -6.40
C SER A 49 -6.42 2.91 -7.62
N ILE A 50 -6.32 4.06 -8.30
CA ILE A 50 -5.41 4.26 -9.43
C ILE A 50 -3.95 4.05 -8.98
N PHE A 51 -3.57 4.64 -7.84
CA PHE A 51 -2.21 4.55 -7.33
C PHE A 51 -1.89 3.16 -6.80
N LEU A 52 -2.82 2.56 -6.05
CA LEU A 52 -2.66 1.19 -5.54
C LEU A 52 -2.60 0.18 -6.69
N GLY A 53 -3.48 0.32 -7.68
CA GLY A 53 -3.50 -0.51 -8.89
C GLY A 53 -2.22 -0.34 -9.72
N GLY A 54 -1.68 0.89 -9.81
CA GLY A 54 -0.40 1.16 -10.46
C GLY A 54 0.77 0.46 -9.75
N ILE A 55 0.84 0.54 -8.42
CA ILE A 55 1.85 -0.18 -7.62
C ILE A 55 1.72 -1.70 -7.83
N ALA A 56 0.48 -2.21 -7.85
CA ALA A 56 0.22 -3.62 -8.11
C ALA A 56 0.72 -4.05 -9.50
N ALA A 57 0.39 -3.28 -10.54
CA ALA A 57 0.81 -3.55 -11.91
C ALA A 57 2.34 -3.57 -12.03
N VAL A 58 3.02 -2.54 -11.52
CA VAL A 58 4.49 -2.48 -11.52
C VAL A 58 5.10 -3.69 -10.80
N SER A 59 4.55 -4.05 -9.63
CA SER A 59 5.02 -5.22 -8.86
C SER A 59 4.86 -6.52 -9.64
N LEU A 60 3.69 -6.76 -10.22
CA LEU A 60 3.40 -7.99 -10.96
C LEU A 60 4.17 -8.09 -12.27
N MET A 61 4.33 -6.99 -13.00
CA MET A 61 5.06 -6.95 -14.27
C MET A 61 6.56 -7.12 -14.07
N LEU A 62 7.11 -6.59 -12.98
CA LEU A 62 8.55 -6.68 -12.66
C LEU A 62 8.87 -7.83 -11.70
N ARG A 63 7.96 -8.76 -11.46
CA ARG A 63 8.18 -9.85 -10.50
C ARG A 63 9.41 -10.72 -10.83
N ASP A 64 9.73 -10.82 -12.12
CA ASP A 64 10.87 -11.61 -12.63
C ASP A 64 12.14 -10.78 -12.81
N VAL A 65 12.20 -9.57 -12.23
CA VAL A 65 13.40 -8.74 -12.30
C VAL A 65 14.59 -9.42 -11.64
N GLU A 66 15.70 -9.50 -12.39
CA GLU A 66 16.97 -9.99 -11.88
C GLU A 66 17.59 -9.01 -10.89
N SER A 67 18.38 -9.53 -9.96
CA SER A 67 19.13 -8.71 -9.01
C SER A 67 20.11 -7.80 -9.77
N GLY A 68 20.22 -6.55 -9.31
CA GLY A 68 20.98 -5.54 -10.03
C GLY A 68 20.42 -4.14 -9.83
N LYS A 69 20.86 -3.20 -10.67
CA LYS A 69 20.53 -1.77 -10.53
C LYS A 69 19.02 -1.53 -10.62
N THR A 70 18.33 -2.19 -11.53
CA THR A 70 16.88 -2.05 -11.72
C THR A 70 16.09 -2.56 -10.52
N ALA A 71 16.38 -3.77 -10.04
CA ALA A 71 15.78 -4.30 -8.82
C ALA A 71 16.02 -3.36 -7.63
N LYS A 72 17.26 -2.91 -7.40
CA LYS A 72 17.58 -1.96 -6.32
C LYS A 72 16.73 -0.69 -6.37
N GLN A 73 16.54 -0.10 -7.55
CA GLN A 73 15.72 1.10 -7.69
C GLN A 73 14.23 0.81 -7.48
N LEU A 74 13.72 -0.31 -7.98
CA LEU A 74 12.35 -0.75 -7.74
C LEU A 74 12.08 -0.90 -6.24
N PHE A 75 12.91 -1.66 -5.51
CA PHE A 75 12.71 -1.87 -4.07
C PHE A 75 12.93 -0.59 -3.25
N LYS A 76 13.82 0.32 -3.67
CA LYS A 76 13.92 1.66 -3.07
C LYS A 76 12.65 2.47 -3.26
N ALA A 77 12.08 2.49 -4.48
CA ALA A 77 10.83 3.18 -4.75
C ALA A 77 9.69 2.62 -3.89
N LEU A 78 9.54 1.29 -3.84
CA LEU A 78 8.55 0.64 -2.97
C LEU A 78 8.77 0.96 -1.48
N LEU A 79 10.03 0.99 -1.02
CA LEU A 79 10.35 1.34 0.38
C LEU A 79 9.96 2.79 0.69
N ILE A 80 10.25 3.72 -0.21
CA ILE A 80 9.86 5.13 -0.06
C ILE A 80 8.33 5.25 -0.03
N THR A 81 7.62 4.60 -0.94
CA THR A 81 6.15 4.58 -0.96
C THR A 81 5.58 4.03 0.35
N ASN A 82 6.11 2.90 0.85
CA ASN A 82 5.66 2.32 2.10
C ASN A 82 5.97 3.21 3.30
N GLY A 83 7.13 3.86 3.31
CA GLY A 83 7.52 4.82 4.34
C GLY A 83 6.59 6.05 4.37
N LEU A 84 6.24 6.58 3.20
CA LEU A 84 5.25 7.66 3.09
C LEU A 84 3.89 7.22 3.61
N GLY A 85 3.44 6.02 3.25
CA GLY A 85 2.22 5.43 3.78
C GLY A 85 2.24 5.32 5.30
N ALA A 86 3.33 4.82 5.89
CA ALA A 86 3.49 4.72 7.34
C ALA A 86 3.40 6.09 8.02
N VAL A 87 4.08 7.11 7.48
CA VAL A 87 4.06 8.47 8.05
C VAL A 87 2.65 9.08 7.99
N ILE A 88 2.01 9.04 6.82
CA ILE A 88 0.69 9.68 6.61
C ILE A 88 -0.40 8.99 7.43
N THR A 89 -0.41 7.67 7.47
CA THR A 89 -1.41 6.90 8.23
C THR A 89 -1.19 7.03 9.73
N THR A 90 0.07 7.09 10.19
CA THR A 90 0.38 7.37 11.60
C THR A 90 -0.11 8.75 11.99
N TYR A 91 0.08 9.75 11.12
CA TYR A 91 -0.46 11.09 11.32
C TYR A 91 -2.00 11.06 11.45
N ALA A 92 -2.70 10.30 10.59
CA ALA A 92 -4.14 10.10 10.71
C ALA A 92 -4.56 9.44 12.05
N GLY A 93 -3.78 8.49 12.55
CA GLY A 93 -4.01 7.87 13.86
C GLY A 93 -3.81 8.85 15.03
N ILE A 94 -2.73 9.62 15.02
CA ILE A 94 -2.40 10.60 16.08
C ILE A 94 -3.40 11.76 16.11
N THR A 95 -3.90 12.19 14.95
CA THR A 95 -4.89 13.27 14.86
C THR A 95 -6.33 12.82 15.15
N GLY A 96 -6.54 11.53 15.41
CA GLY A 96 -7.86 10.97 15.71
C GLY A 96 -8.75 10.76 14.47
N VAL A 97 -8.21 10.92 13.26
CA VAL A 97 -8.93 10.59 12.02
C VAL A 97 -9.09 9.09 11.88
N PHE A 98 -8.02 8.33 12.15
CA PHE A 98 -8.07 6.87 12.26
C PHE A 98 -8.24 6.47 13.72
N VAL A 99 -9.24 5.62 13.99
CA VAL A 99 -9.50 5.08 15.33
C VAL A 99 -9.78 3.57 15.26
N GLY A 100 -9.60 2.87 16.37
CA GLY A 100 -9.83 1.43 16.45
C GLY A 100 -9.00 0.67 15.41
N PHE A 101 -9.68 -0.03 14.49
CA PHE A 101 -9.02 -0.80 13.42
C PHE A 101 -8.26 0.09 12.42
N GLY A 102 -8.47 1.41 12.41
CA GLY A 102 -7.68 2.34 11.61
C GLY A 102 -6.17 2.31 11.92
N TRP A 103 -5.77 1.91 13.12
CA TRP A 103 -4.37 1.70 13.50
C TRP A 103 -3.71 0.49 12.80
N SER A 104 -4.49 -0.36 12.14
CA SER A 104 -3.94 -1.44 11.31
C SER A 104 -3.16 -0.91 10.10
N ASP A 105 -3.53 0.26 9.55
CA ASP A 105 -2.90 0.83 8.36
C ASP A 105 -1.43 1.26 8.59
N PRO A 106 -1.11 2.04 9.65
CA PRO A 106 0.28 2.31 10.02
C PRO A 106 1.11 1.04 10.23
N ILE A 107 0.55 0.07 10.95
CA ILE A 107 1.23 -1.20 11.26
C ILE A 107 1.52 -1.96 9.96
N PHE A 108 0.56 -1.99 9.05
CA PHE A 108 0.70 -2.61 7.73
C PHE A 108 1.83 -1.95 6.92
N PHE A 109 1.85 -0.62 6.81
CA PHE A 109 2.89 0.09 6.07
C PHE A 109 4.28 -0.01 6.69
N VAL A 110 4.38 -0.01 8.02
CA VAL A 110 5.66 -0.26 8.73
C VAL A 110 6.13 -1.68 8.45
N SER A 111 5.24 -2.66 8.54
CA SER A 111 5.57 -4.07 8.26
C SER A 111 6.05 -4.26 6.83
N LEU A 112 5.35 -3.68 5.85
CA LEU A 112 5.76 -3.68 4.45
C LEU A 112 7.11 -2.96 4.26
N SER A 113 7.34 -1.82 4.91
CA SER A 113 8.63 -1.12 4.85
C SER A 113 9.78 -2.01 5.34
N LEU A 114 9.60 -2.70 6.47
CA LEU A 114 10.60 -3.62 7.01
C LEU A 114 10.86 -4.80 6.08
N LEU A 115 9.81 -5.39 5.50
CA LEU A 115 9.93 -6.48 4.53
C LEU A 115 10.62 -6.02 3.23
N THR A 116 10.23 -4.87 2.69
CA THR A 116 10.85 -4.27 1.50
C THR A 116 12.31 -3.93 1.76
N TYR A 117 12.65 -3.38 2.93
CA TYR A 117 14.04 -3.10 3.32
C TYR A 117 14.88 -4.38 3.39
N LYS A 118 14.35 -5.45 4.01
CA LYS A 118 15.03 -6.75 4.04
C LYS A 118 15.27 -7.27 2.62
N GLN A 119 14.28 -7.16 1.72
CA GLN A 119 14.41 -7.59 0.34
C GLN A 119 15.40 -6.72 -0.46
N LEU A 120 15.43 -5.40 -0.21
CA LEU A 120 16.36 -4.46 -0.85
C LEU A 120 17.82 -4.78 -0.52
N ARG A 121 18.12 -5.22 0.71
CA ARG A 121 19.50 -5.57 1.11
C ARG A 121 20.06 -6.79 0.38
N VAL A 122 19.19 -7.63 -0.18
CA VAL A 122 19.59 -8.85 -0.92
C VAL A 122 19.52 -8.66 -2.44
N GLN A 123 19.22 -7.45 -2.92
CA GLN A 123 19.32 -7.08 -4.34
C GLN A 123 20.70 -6.55 -4.68
#